data_AF-D8G804-F1
#
_entry.id   AF-D8G804-F1
#
_cell.length_a   1.000
_cell.length_b   1.000
_cell.length_c   1.000
_cell.angle_alpha   90.00
_cell.angle_beta   90.00
_cell.angle_gamma   90.00
#
_symmetry.space_group_name_H-M   'P 1'
#
loop_
_entity.id
_entity.type
_entity.pdbx_description
1 polymer ?
#
loop_
_entity_poly.entity_id
_entity_poly.type
_entity_poly.pdbx_seq_one_letter_code
_entity_poly.pdbx_strand_id
1 'polypeptide(L)' 'MKCDETFCNWVRNSQDADHYICLKCDKEKYINRSEPMLNFIIIFVIALTIVLILN' A
#
# COMPACT_ATOMS: atom_id res chain seq x y z
N MET A 1 21.79 4.17 13.35
CA MET A 1 21.97 3.37 12.11
C MET A 1 20.90 3.80 11.12
N LYS A 2 21.25 4.28 9.93
CA LYS A 2 20.25 4.55 8.87
C LYS A 2 19.78 3.19 8.34
N CYS A 3 18.51 2.86 8.53
CA CYS A 3 17.96 1.64 7.98
C CYS A 3 17.49 1.89 6.55
N ASP A 4 18.36 1.60 5.58
CA ASP A 4 18.02 1.61 4.17
C ASP A 4 17.10 0.43 3.84
N GLU A 5 15.89 0.76 3.43
CA GLU A 5 14.83 -0.23 3.12
C GLU A 5 15.23 -1.17 1.98
N THR A 6 16.13 -0.72 1.10
CA THR A 6 16.69 -1.48 -0.02
C THR A 6 17.57 -2.65 0.44
N PHE A 7 18.21 -2.55 1.62
CA PHE A 7 19.12 -3.58 2.16
C PHE A 7 18.55 -4.32 3.37
N CYS A 8 17.24 -4.20 3.57
CA CYS A 8 16.52 -4.87 4.65
C CYS A 8 16.19 -6.32 4.27
N ASN A 9 16.55 -7.25 5.16
CA ASN A 9 16.06 -8.62 5.11
C ASN A 9 14.65 -8.64 5.71
N TRP A 10 13.66 -8.55 4.83
CA TRP A 10 12.25 -8.56 5.19
C TRP A 10 11.79 -9.99 5.50
N VAL A 11 11.18 -10.18 6.66
CA VAL A 11 10.54 -11.44 7.06
C VAL A 11 9.04 -11.21 7.16
N ARG A 12 8.28 -12.09 6.52
CA ARG A 12 6.81 -12.07 6.59
C ARG A 12 6.36 -12.54 7.97
N ASN A 13 5.40 -11.84 8.56
CA ASN A 13 4.73 -12.29 9.78
C ASN A 13 3.89 -13.55 9.49
N SER A 14 4.01 -14.57 10.33
CA SER A 14 3.28 -15.83 10.17
C SER A 14 1.78 -15.70 10.44
N GLN A 15 1.37 -14.70 11.21
CA GLN A 15 -0.03 -14.44 11.55
C GLN A 15 -0.68 -13.40 10.62
N ASP A 16 0.11 -12.63 9.89
CA ASP A 16 -0.37 -11.59 8.98
C ASP A 16 0.45 -11.61 7.69
N ALA A 17 -0.16 -12.15 6.63
CA ALA A 17 0.46 -12.32 5.33
C ALA A 17 0.87 -10.99 4.67
N ASP A 18 0.26 -9.89 5.08
CA ASP A 18 0.50 -8.58 4.49
C ASP A 18 1.53 -7.78 5.28
N HIS A 19 1.90 -8.24 6.48
CA HIS A 19 2.86 -7.61 7.36
C HIS A 19 4.27 -8.20 7.23
N TYR A 20 5.25 -7.33 6.99
CA TYR A 20 6.67 -7.66 6.86
C TYR A 20 7.48 -6.83 7.84
N ILE A 21 8.46 -7.46 8.48
CA ILE A 21 9.35 -6.82 9.46
C ILE A 21 10.80 -6.94 8.96
N CYS A 22 11.56 -5.86 9.04
CA CYS A 22 12.99 -5.88 8.74
C CYS A 22 13.80 -6.27 9.98
N LEU A 23 14.51 -7.40 9.92
CA LEU A 23 15.30 -7.93 11.05
C LEU A 23 16.45 -7.04 11.52
N LYS A 24 16.92 -6.09 10.67
CA LYS A 24 18.05 -5.23 11.01
C LYS A 24 17.67 -4.02 11.87
N CYS A 25 16.40 -3.61 11.85
CA CYS A 25 15.99 -2.32 12.41
C CYS A 25 14.53 -2.25 12.84
N ASP A 26 13.84 -3.39 12.92
CA ASP A 26 12.45 -3.51 13.36
C ASP A 26 11.47 -2.58 12.63
N LYS A 27 11.77 -2.24 11.37
CA LYS A 27 10.83 -1.51 10.52
C LYS A 27 9.73 -2.44 10.04
N GLU A 28 8.49 -1.97 10.10
CA GLU A 28 7.31 -2.66 9.60
C GLU A 28 6.92 -2.14 8.20
N LYS A 29 6.44 -3.04 7.35
CA LYS A 29 5.90 -2.74 6.02
C LYS A 29 4.67 -3.58 5.77
N TYR A 30 3.60 -2.94 5.29
CA TYR A 30 2.36 -3.62 4.91
C TYR A 30 2.23 -3.59 3.38
N ILE A 31 2.22 -4.77 2.72
CA ILE A 31 2.15 -4.85 1.24
C ILE A 31 0.73 -4.58 0.72
N ASN A 32 -0.28 -5.00 1.47
CA ASN A 32 -1.68 -4.93 1.06
C ASN A 32 -2.43 -3.79 1.75
N ARG A 33 -1.77 -2.65 1.93
CA ARG A 33 -2.49 -1.40 2.16
C ARG A 33 -3.07 -0.96 0.82
N SER A 34 -4.04 -1.72 0.31
CA SER A 34 -5.06 -1.19 -0.57
C SER A 34 -5.53 0.08 0.13
N GLU A 35 -5.24 1.25 -0.43
CA GLU A 35 -5.80 2.49 0.08
C GLU A 35 -7.21 2.55 -0.49
N PRO A 36 -8.25 2.10 0.25
CA PRO A 36 -9.60 2.08 -0.28
C PRO A 36 -10.01 3.46 -0.78
N MET A 37 -9.51 4.50 -0.10
CA MET A 37 -9.73 5.89 -0.46
C MET A 37 -9.24 6.22 -1.88
N LEU A 38 -8.07 5.73 -2.29
CA LEU A 38 -7.50 6.00 -3.62
C LEU A 38 -8.31 5.28 -4.71
N ASN A 39 -8.75 4.05 -4.45
CA ASN A 39 -9.68 3.34 -5.33
C ASN A 39 -11.02 4.06 -5.48
N PHE A 40 -11.60 4.55 -4.37
CA PHE A 40 -12.85 5.32 -4.42
C PHE A 40 -12.69 6.63 -5.21
N ILE A 41 -11.57 7.33 -5.03
CA ILE A 41 -11.26 8.56 -5.79
C ILE A 41 -11.20 8.26 -7.29
N ILE A 42 -10.51 7.20 -7.69
CA ILE A 42 -10.39 6.81 -9.11
C ILE A 42 -11.78 6.51 -9.69
N ILE A 43 -12.61 5.72 -9.00
CA ILE A 43 -13.97 5.38 -9.45
C ILE A 43 -14.82 6.65 -9.57
N PHE A 44 -14.73 7.56 -8.60
CA PHE A 44 -15.49 8.82 -8.60
C PHE A 44 -15.11 9.72 -9.79
N VAL A 45 -13.82 9.86 -10.09
CA VAL A 45 -13.33 10.62 -11.24
C VAL A 45 -13.81 10.01 -12.56
N ILE A 46 -13.79 8.68 -12.68
CA ILE A 46 -14.32 7.98 -13.88
C ILE A 46 -15.82 8.23 -14.03
N ALA A 47 -16.60 8.14 -12.96
CA ALA A 47 -18.03 8.41 -13.02
C ALA A 47 -18.34 9.86 -13.45
N LEU A 48 -17.61 10.85 -12.91
CA LEU A 48 -17.79 12.26 -13.27
C LEU A 48 -17.46 12.53 -14.75
N THR A 49 -16.38 11.94 -15.26
CA THR A 49 -16.01 12.11 -16.67
C THR A 49 -17.05 11.53 -17.61
N ILE A 50 -17.64 10.37 -17.28
CA ILE A 50 -18.74 9.78 -18.05
C ILE A 50 -19.98 10.70 -18.06
N VAL A 51 -20.36 11.25 -16.90
CA VAL A 51 -21.51 12.18 -16.81
C VAL A 51 -21.27 13.45 -17.63
N LEU A 52 -20.06 14.01 -17.57
CA LEU A 52 -19.67 15.20 -18.34
C LEU A 52 -19.66 14.97 -19.85
N ILE A 53 -19.36 13.75 -20.31
CA ILE A 53 -19.37 13.41 -21.75
C ILE A 53 -20.80 13.17 -22.24
N LEU A 54 -21.67 12.61 -21.39
CA LEU A 54 -23.05 12.25 -21.75
C LEU A 54 -24.06 13.39 -21.61
N ASN A 55 -23.68 14.49 -20.95
CA ASN A 55 -24.51 15.68 -20.73
C ASN A 55 -24.06 16.86 -21.58
#